data_AF-A0A369VUH0-F1
#
_entry.id   AF-A0A369VUH0-F1
#
_cell.length_a   1.000
_cell.length_b   1.000
_cell.length_c   1.000
_cell.angle_alpha   90.00
_cell.angle_beta   90.00
_cell.angle_gamma   90.00
#
_symmetry.space_group_name_H-M   'P 1'
#
loop_
_entity.id
_entity.type
_entity.pdbx_description
1 polymer ?
#
loop_
_entity_poly.entity_id
_entity_poly.type
_entity_poly.pdbx_seq_one_letter_code
_entity_poly.pdbx_strand_id
1 'polypeptide(L)'
;MRHVAPLLLLLLAAAPPATERTVSGDGVVAARIGAATLRLRIDPAATAMPLIHAEAAARAGLKPGMFGIGYRVGPERVTGRTAVARIELGDGTALRRRIGWTQPHYAPDVDGVIGPGGLDEPVVRFVLGPGRPGERTVALPMMDQGGMAAGWGERFARLDVGGQPMRVRFDPHGAHTLATAGAAARLAQSNGGTLSGKAEPVPIVFGISRPARPLDLAKPLEVGPLSIAHLLARTADFGSTAGIPDKEADPDEVVVVAKGKHDPSRDRLSLGADVLGRCSALVFDKPAGVVRLTCG
;
A
#
# COMPACT_ATOMS: atom_id res chain seq x y z
N MET A 1 -3.98 -66.53 -22.09
CA MET A 1 -2.93 -65.49 -22.24
C MET A 1 -3.33 -64.32 -21.35
N ARG A 2 -2.59 -64.08 -20.26
CA ARG A 2 -2.88 -63.00 -19.29
C ARG A 2 -2.16 -61.73 -19.75
N HIS A 3 -2.91 -60.69 -20.07
CA HIS A 3 -2.36 -59.36 -20.33
C HIS A 3 -2.11 -58.64 -19.01
N VAL A 4 -0.85 -58.33 -18.73
CA VAL A 4 -0.43 -57.45 -17.64
C VAL A 4 -0.43 -56.03 -18.18
N ALA A 5 -1.29 -55.16 -17.65
CA ALA A 5 -1.28 -53.73 -17.94
C ALA A 5 -0.24 -53.03 -17.06
N PRO A 6 0.64 -52.17 -17.61
CA PRO A 6 1.60 -51.43 -16.80
C PRO A 6 0.89 -50.24 -16.15
N LEU A 7 0.94 -50.19 -14.81
CA LEU A 7 0.53 -49.06 -14.01
C LEU A 7 1.64 -48.00 -14.09
N LEU A 8 1.41 -46.93 -14.85
CA LEU A 8 2.33 -45.80 -14.92
C LEU A 8 2.16 -44.93 -13.66
N LEU A 9 3.10 -45.03 -12.73
CA LEU A 9 3.17 -44.15 -11.56
C LEU A 9 3.59 -42.74 -12.02
N LEU A 10 2.66 -41.79 -12.01
CA LEU A 10 2.96 -40.37 -12.16
C LEU A 10 3.55 -39.84 -10.84
N LEU A 11 4.87 -39.69 -10.79
CA LEU A 11 5.56 -38.93 -9.75
C LEU A 11 5.20 -37.45 -9.92
N LEU A 12 4.29 -36.94 -9.08
CA LEU A 12 4.10 -35.49 -8.92
C LEU A 12 5.36 -34.90 -8.28
N ALA A 13 6.23 -34.33 -9.11
CA ALA A 13 7.31 -33.48 -8.61
C ALA A 13 6.69 -32.26 -7.92
N ALA A 14 6.91 -32.11 -6.63
CA ALA A 14 6.56 -30.90 -5.91
C ALA A 14 7.34 -29.73 -6.52
N ALA A 15 6.64 -28.66 -6.90
CA ALA A 15 7.29 -27.45 -7.39
C ALA A 15 8.28 -26.94 -6.33
N PRO A 16 9.48 -26.45 -6.73
CA PRO A 16 10.42 -25.87 -5.80
C PRO A 16 9.73 -24.71 -5.04
N PRO A 17 10.02 -24.53 -3.74
CA PRO A 17 9.40 -23.47 -2.96
C PRO A 17 9.65 -22.13 -3.64
N ALA A 18 8.60 -21.33 -3.76
CA ALA A 18 8.72 -20.00 -4.33
C ALA A 18 9.75 -19.19 -3.54
N THR A 19 10.67 -18.52 -4.25
CA THR A 19 11.68 -17.67 -3.62
C THR A 19 10.99 -16.56 -2.81
N GLU A 20 11.25 -16.51 -1.50
CA GLU A 20 10.66 -15.53 -0.60
C GLU A 20 11.70 -14.47 -0.22
N ARG A 21 11.34 -13.19 -0.37
CA ARG A 21 12.09 -12.08 0.24
C ARG A 21 11.49 -11.76 1.60
N THR A 22 12.29 -11.89 2.65
CA THR A 22 11.94 -11.40 3.99
C THR A 22 12.46 -9.98 4.18
N VAL A 23 11.58 -9.07 4.57
CA VAL A 23 11.82 -7.68 4.92
C VAL A 23 11.58 -7.55 6.42
N SER A 24 12.63 -7.19 7.17
CA SER A 24 12.58 -7.03 8.63
C SER A 24 12.88 -5.59 9.03
N GLY A 25 12.52 -5.21 10.26
CA GLY A 25 12.76 -3.88 10.78
C GLY A 25 11.97 -2.81 10.03
N ASP A 26 12.63 -1.69 9.71
CA ASP A 26 12.03 -0.56 8.97
C ASP A 26 12.06 -0.75 7.45
N GLY A 27 12.49 -1.92 6.98
CA GLY A 27 12.59 -2.28 5.56
C GLY A 27 13.67 -1.51 4.79
N VAL A 28 14.53 -0.74 5.47
CA VAL A 28 15.57 0.05 4.83
C VAL A 28 16.77 -0.84 4.49
N VAL A 29 17.16 -0.81 3.21
CA VAL A 29 18.33 -1.51 2.69
C VAL A 29 19.26 -0.54 1.99
N ALA A 30 20.56 -0.82 2.04
CA ALA A 30 21.49 -0.17 1.12
C ALA A 30 21.19 -0.66 -0.30
N ALA A 31 21.13 0.27 -1.26
CA ALA A 31 20.92 -0.03 -2.66
C ALA A 31 21.90 0.75 -3.54
N ARG A 32 22.58 0.07 -4.46
CA ARG A 32 23.45 0.72 -5.45
C ARG A 32 22.66 1.00 -6.72
N ILE A 33 22.62 2.26 -7.13
CA ILE A 33 21.97 2.72 -8.36
C ILE A 33 22.95 3.64 -9.09
N GLY A 34 23.37 3.22 -10.28
CA GLY A 34 24.42 3.92 -11.02
C GLY A 34 25.68 4.10 -10.17
N ALA A 35 26.10 5.35 -9.98
CA ALA A 35 27.28 5.72 -9.19
C ALA A 35 27.04 5.88 -7.67
N ALA A 36 25.78 5.82 -7.21
CA ALA A 36 25.44 6.10 -5.82
C ALA A 36 25.06 4.83 -5.04
N THR A 37 25.43 4.82 -3.76
CA THR A 37 24.80 3.98 -2.74
C THR A 37 23.73 4.82 -2.04
N LEU A 38 22.51 4.31 -2.03
CA LEU A 38 21.30 4.99 -1.55
C LEU A 38 20.65 4.16 -0.43
N ARG A 39 19.90 4.82 0.44
CA ARG A 39 19.00 4.18 1.40
C ARG A 39 17.63 3.99 0.75
N LEU A 40 17.29 2.74 0.40
CA LEU A 40 16.00 2.40 -0.21
C LEU A 40 15.14 1.65 0.81
N ARG A 41 13.90 2.09 1.03
CA ARG A 41 12.94 1.33 1.82
C ARG A 41 12.13 0.40 0.93
N ILE A 42 12.10 -0.88 1.28
CA ILE A 42 11.09 -1.81 0.77
C ILE A 42 9.84 -1.59 1.62
N ASP A 43 8.81 -0.98 1.04
CA ASP A 43 7.65 -0.44 1.75
C ASP A 43 6.36 -1.09 1.22
N PRO A 44 5.52 -1.72 2.06
CA PRO A 44 4.28 -2.34 1.60
C PRO A 44 3.25 -1.34 1.04
N ALA A 45 3.34 -0.06 1.37
CA ALA A 45 2.47 1.01 0.88
C ALA A 45 2.98 1.65 -0.43
N ALA A 46 4.21 1.34 -0.85
CA ALA A 46 4.84 1.97 -2.00
C ALA A 46 4.41 1.35 -3.34
N THR A 47 4.68 2.10 -4.41
CA THR A 47 4.45 1.68 -5.79
C THR A 47 5.46 0.62 -6.23
N ALA A 48 5.08 -0.21 -7.20
CA ALA A 48 5.99 -1.18 -7.81
C ALA A 48 7.15 -0.50 -8.55
N MET A 49 6.91 0.65 -9.18
CA MET A 49 7.99 1.48 -9.70
C MET A 49 8.72 2.14 -8.52
N PRO A 50 10.05 1.93 -8.37
CA PRO A 50 10.84 2.62 -7.37
C PRO A 50 10.77 4.13 -7.56
N LEU A 51 10.62 4.84 -6.45
CA LEU A 51 10.59 6.30 -6.40
C LEU A 51 11.73 6.80 -5.53
N ILE A 52 12.58 7.67 -6.07
CA ILE A 52 13.70 8.29 -5.33
C ILE A 52 13.60 9.81 -5.37
N HIS A 53 14.32 10.50 -4.48
CA HIS A 53 14.46 11.94 -4.54
C HIS A 53 15.30 12.40 -5.74
N ALA A 54 15.04 13.59 -6.27
CA ALA A 54 15.77 14.16 -7.39
C ALA A 54 17.29 14.29 -7.13
N GLU A 55 17.69 14.62 -5.91
CA GLU A 55 19.13 14.65 -5.55
C GLU A 55 19.75 13.25 -5.57
N ALA A 56 19.04 12.23 -5.09
CA ALA A 56 19.51 10.85 -5.17
C ALA A 56 19.68 10.40 -6.62
N ALA A 57 18.77 10.80 -7.52
CA ALA A 57 18.91 10.56 -8.96
C ALA A 57 20.13 11.26 -9.56
N ALA A 58 20.42 12.49 -9.14
CA ALA A 58 21.61 13.23 -9.57
C ALA A 58 22.91 12.56 -9.09
N ARG A 59 22.98 12.17 -7.80
CA ARG A 59 24.13 11.41 -7.26
C ARG A 59 24.34 10.08 -7.98
N ALA A 60 23.25 9.40 -8.33
CA ALA A 60 23.28 8.15 -9.09
C ALA A 60 23.70 8.33 -10.57
N GLY A 61 23.75 9.57 -11.07
CA GLY A 61 24.06 9.85 -12.48
C GLY A 61 22.94 9.49 -13.44
N LEU A 62 21.68 9.45 -12.98
CA LEU A 62 20.54 9.07 -13.81
C LEU A 62 20.20 10.19 -14.80
N LYS A 63 20.03 9.81 -16.07
CA LYS A 63 19.59 10.71 -17.13
C LYS A 63 18.12 10.45 -17.45
N PRO A 64 17.26 11.48 -17.50
CA PRO A 64 15.84 11.30 -17.78
C PRO A 64 15.63 10.72 -19.19
N GLY A 65 14.74 9.73 -19.29
CA GLY A 65 14.22 9.24 -20.55
C GLY A 65 12.97 10.00 -21.01
N MET A 66 12.32 9.49 -22.07
CA MET A 66 11.15 10.12 -22.68
C MET A 66 9.87 10.10 -21.81
N PHE A 67 9.82 9.24 -20.79
CA PHE A 67 8.64 9.07 -19.95
C PHE A 67 8.78 9.84 -18.63
N GLY A 68 7.79 10.65 -18.31
CA GLY A 68 7.60 11.25 -16.99
C GLY A 68 6.70 10.41 -16.09
N ILE A 69 6.57 10.85 -14.84
CA ILE A 69 5.62 10.30 -13.87
C ILE A 69 4.75 11.40 -13.29
N GLY A 70 3.54 11.02 -12.87
CA GLY A 70 2.62 11.86 -12.15
C GLY A 70 1.96 11.07 -11.02
N TYR A 71 2.00 11.61 -9.81
CA TYR A 71 1.32 11.07 -8.63
C TYR A 71 0.29 12.10 -8.14
N ARG A 72 -0.88 11.64 -7.73
CA ARG A 72 -1.94 12.51 -7.19
C ARG A 72 -2.18 12.23 -5.72
N VAL A 73 -2.07 13.27 -4.89
CA VAL A 73 -2.45 13.26 -3.47
C VAL A 73 -3.65 14.20 -3.31
N GLY A 74 -4.82 13.68 -3.68
CA GLY A 74 -6.02 14.52 -3.84
C GLY A 74 -5.91 15.52 -4.98
N PRO A 75 -6.05 16.85 -4.75
CA PRO A 75 -5.89 17.86 -5.79
C PRO A 75 -4.42 18.12 -6.13
N GLU A 76 -3.50 17.76 -5.24
CA GLU A 76 -2.07 17.96 -5.44
C GLU A 76 -1.51 16.96 -6.45
N ARG A 77 -0.68 17.47 -7.39
CA ARG A 77 -0.03 16.68 -8.42
C ARG A 77 1.48 16.80 -8.29
N VAL A 78 2.12 15.69 -7.92
CA VAL A 78 3.58 15.56 -7.96
C VAL A 78 3.97 15.04 -9.32
N THR A 79 4.92 15.70 -9.99
CA THR A 79 5.45 15.24 -11.27
C THR A 79 6.93 14.93 -11.16
N GLY A 80 7.40 14.07 -12.05
CA GLY A 80 8.77 13.61 -12.01
C GLY A 80 9.28 13.11 -13.35
N ARG A 81 10.54 12.70 -13.34
CA ARG A 81 11.21 12.09 -14.48
C ARG A 81 11.42 10.60 -14.22
N THR A 82 11.73 9.85 -15.27
CA THR A 82 12.09 8.45 -15.12
C THR A 82 13.27 8.05 -15.96
N ALA A 83 13.94 6.98 -15.57
CA ALA A 83 14.92 6.26 -16.38
C ALA A 83 14.85 4.77 -16.05
N VAL A 84 15.34 3.93 -16.96
CA VAL A 84 15.59 2.52 -16.64
C VAL A 84 17.00 2.42 -16.10
N ALA A 85 17.15 1.82 -14.91
CA ALA A 85 18.45 1.59 -14.29
C ALA A 85 18.48 0.21 -13.62
N ARG A 86 19.70 -0.24 -13.33
CA ARG A 86 19.96 -1.40 -12.48
C ARG A 86 19.98 -0.92 -11.02
N ILE A 87 19.29 -1.66 -10.16
CA ILE A 87 19.28 -1.51 -8.72
C ILE A 87 19.91 -2.76 -8.15
N GLU A 88 20.96 -2.62 -7.35
CA GLU A 88 21.54 -3.73 -6.59
C GLU A 88 21.20 -3.52 -5.12
N LEU A 89 20.44 -4.43 -4.54
CA LEU A 89 20.07 -4.41 -3.13
C LEU A 89 21.22 -4.99 -2.29
N GLY A 90 21.28 -4.62 -1.02
CA GLY A 90 22.38 -4.95 -0.11
C GLY A 90 22.63 -6.45 0.12
N ASP A 91 21.73 -7.32 -0.34
CA ASP A 91 21.89 -8.78 -0.33
C ASP A 91 22.49 -9.35 -1.62
N GLY A 92 22.93 -8.48 -2.53
CA GLY A 92 23.48 -8.85 -3.84
C GLY A 92 22.42 -9.05 -4.92
N THR A 93 21.13 -8.95 -4.60
CA THR A 93 20.04 -9.05 -5.58
C THR A 93 20.10 -7.86 -6.52
N ALA A 94 20.08 -8.12 -7.83
CA ALA A 94 20.12 -7.08 -8.83
C ALA A 94 18.90 -7.15 -9.74
N LEU A 95 18.19 -6.02 -9.84
CA LEU A 95 16.97 -5.90 -10.62
C LEU A 95 17.04 -4.70 -11.56
N ARG A 96 16.51 -4.87 -12.77
CA ARG A 96 16.42 -3.79 -13.76
C ARG A 96 15.01 -3.22 -13.72
N ARG A 97 14.88 -1.94 -13.39
CA ARG A 97 13.57 -1.27 -13.25
C ARG A 97 13.60 0.11 -13.86
N ARG A 98 12.41 0.57 -14.26
CA ARG A 98 12.18 2.00 -14.41
C ARG A 98 12.10 2.61 -13.01
N ILE A 99 12.86 3.65 -12.77
CA ILE A 99 12.89 4.42 -11.53
C ILE A 99 12.30 5.78 -11.83
N GLY A 100 11.38 6.22 -10.99
CA GLY A 100 10.89 7.60 -11.00
C GLY A 100 11.62 8.44 -9.97
N TRP A 101 11.77 9.73 -10.24
CA TRP A 101 12.20 10.68 -9.22
C TRP A 101 11.46 12.00 -9.29
N THR A 102 11.27 12.57 -8.10
CA THR A 102 10.49 13.78 -7.84
C THR A 102 11.29 14.72 -6.94
N GLN A 103 10.95 16.01 -6.95
CA GLN A 103 11.54 16.96 -6.01
C GLN A 103 11.02 16.78 -4.58
N PRO A 104 9.72 16.56 -4.33
CA PRO A 104 9.32 16.16 -2.99
C PRO A 104 9.84 14.75 -2.68
N HIS A 105 10.37 14.56 -1.47
CA HIS A 105 10.74 13.24 -0.95
C HIS A 105 9.49 12.39 -0.73
N TYR A 106 9.43 11.17 -1.28
CA TYR A 106 8.33 10.25 -0.99
C TYR A 106 8.18 10.02 0.52
N ALA A 107 9.30 9.71 1.18
CA ALA A 107 9.48 9.63 2.63
C ALA A 107 10.76 10.40 3.02
N PRO A 108 10.75 11.17 4.13
CA PRO A 108 11.82 12.12 4.43
C PRO A 108 13.12 11.47 4.93
N ASP A 109 13.06 10.22 5.40
CA ASP A 109 14.16 9.54 6.11
C ASP A 109 14.95 8.55 5.23
N VAL A 110 14.59 8.44 3.96
CA VAL A 110 15.22 7.55 2.97
C VAL A 110 15.38 8.26 1.62
N ASP A 111 16.31 7.77 0.81
CA ASP A 111 16.52 8.31 -0.54
C ASP A 111 15.41 7.89 -1.50
N GLY A 112 14.71 6.81 -1.20
CA GLY A 112 13.55 6.36 -1.96
C GLY A 112 12.86 5.13 -1.39
N VAL A 113 11.84 4.69 -2.11
CA VAL A 113 10.99 3.55 -1.77
C VAL A 113 10.78 2.62 -2.96
N ILE A 114 10.50 1.35 -2.66
CA ILE A 114 10.03 0.35 -3.63
C ILE A 114 8.98 -0.56 -2.97
N GLY A 115 7.85 -0.76 -3.66
CA GLY A 115 6.80 -1.65 -3.20
C GLY A 115 7.02 -3.12 -3.59
N PRO A 116 6.21 -4.06 -3.05
CA PRO A 116 6.33 -5.50 -3.32
C PRO A 116 6.25 -5.88 -4.80
N GLY A 117 5.47 -5.12 -5.57
CA GLY A 117 5.36 -5.32 -7.02
C GLY A 117 6.62 -4.94 -7.79
N GLY A 118 7.53 -4.18 -7.19
CA GLY A 118 8.80 -3.77 -7.79
C GLY A 118 9.91 -4.81 -7.66
N LEU A 119 9.74 -5.80 -6.80
CA LEU A 119 10.70 -6.85 -6.52
C LEU A 119 10.51 -8.04 -7.47
N ASP A 120 11.58 -8.79 -7.76
CA ASP A 120 11.51 -9.97 -8.63
C ASP A 120 11.00 -11.21 -7.88
N GLU A 121 11.22 -11.29 -6.56
CA GLU A 121 10.83 -12.44 -5.75
C GLU A 121 9.32 -12.63 -5.74
N PRO A 122 8.79 -13.83 -6.04
CA PRO A 122 7.36 -14.08 -6.13
C PRO A 122 6.61 -13.80 -4.82
N VAL A 123 7.27 -14.00 -3.68
CA VAL A 123 6.70 -13.77 -2.36
C VAL A 123 7.53 -12.72 -1.61
N VAL A 124 6.87 -11.70 -1.06
CA VAL A 124 7.51 -10.68 -0.21
C VAL A 124 6.85 -10.69 1.16
N ARG A 125 7.59 -11.09 2.19
CA ARG A 125 7.16 -11.11 3.59
C ARG A 125 7.73 -9.92 4.33
N PHE A 126 6.86 -9.15 4.97
CA PHE A 126 7.22 -8.15 5.96
C PHE A 126 7.03 -8.74 7.36
N VAL A 127 8.09 -8.70 8.17
CA VAL A 127 8.03 -9.01 9.60
C VAL A 127 7.65 -7.74 10.33
N LEU A 128 6.41 -7.68 10.82
CA LEU A 128 5.85 -6.52 11.51
C LEU A 128 6.12 -6.56 13.02
N GLY A 129 6.33 -7.75 13.57
CA GLY A 129 6.62 -7.97 14.98
C GLY A 129 6.84 -9.45 15.30
N PRO A 130 7.16 -9.80 16.55
CA PRO A 130 7.26 -11.19 16.96
C PRO A 130 5.87 -11.87 16.88
N GLY A 131 5.84 -13.11 16.40
CA GLY A 131 4.63 -13.92 16.39
C GLY A 131 4.11 -14.19 17.80
N ARG A 132 2.79 -14.12 17.97
CA ARG A 132 2.11 -14.37 19.26
C ARG A 132 1.27 -15.66 19.21
N PRO A 133 1.14 -16.38 20.34
CA PRO A 133 0.20 -17.50 20.42
C PRO A 133 -1.23 -17.05 20.10
N GLY A 134 -1.95 -17.86 19.32
CA GLY A 134 -3.33 -17.59 18.94
C GLY A 134 -3.52 -16.62 17.76
N GLU A 135 -2.43 -16.16 17.14
CA GLU A 135 -2.53 -15.38 15.90
C GLU A 135 -3.25 -16.16 14.80
N ARG A 136 -4.04 -15.44 14.01
CA ARG A 136 -4.77 -15.96 12.87
C ARG A 136 -4.27 -15.31 11.60
N THR A 137 -4.15 -16.10 10.56
CA THR A 137 -3.81 -15.62 9.21
C THR A 137 -5.08 -15.50 8.38
N VAL A 138 -5.32 -14.31 7.81
CA VAL A 138 -6.33 -14.11 6.76
C VAL A 138 -5.64 -13.99 5.40
N ALA A 139 -6.29 -14.45 4.35
CA ALA A 139 -5.89 -14.19 2.97
C ALA A 139 -6.89 -13.24 2.32
N LEU A 140 -6.41 -12.10 1.83
CA LEU A 140 -7.20 -11.10 1.12
C LEU A 140 -6.81 -11.13 -0.37
N PRO A 141 -7.76 -11.02 -1.31
CA PRO A 141 -7.42 -10.94 -2.73
C PRO A 141 -6.49 -9.75 -3.00
N MET A 142 -5.37 -10.00 -3.67
CA MET A 142 -4.43 -8.97 -4.07
C MET A 142 -4.79 -8.43 -5.45
N MET A 143 -4.67 -7.12 -5.61
CA MET A 143 -4.90 -6.42 -6.85
C MET A 143 -3.65 -5.63 -7.27
N ASP A 144 -3.52 -5.42 -8.57
CA ASP A 144 -2.58 -4.47 -9.16
C ASP A 144 -3.29 -3.15 -9.42
N GLN A 145 -2.74 -2.02 -8.96
CA GLN A 145 -3.27 -0.71 -9.33
C GLN A 145 -3.07 -0.38 -10.82
N GLY A 146 -2.20 -1.13 -11.51
CA GLY A 146 -1.87 -0.89 -12.90
C GLY A 146 -0.89 0.27 -13.06
N GLY A 147 -0.91 0.93 -14.21
CA GLY A 147 0.06 1.97 -14.60
C GLY A 147 0.41 1.84 -16.08
N MET A 148 1.28 2.71 -16.62
CA MET A 148 1.70 2.57 -18.02
C MET A 148 2.36 1.21 -18.24
N ALA A 149 1.78 0.38 -19.13
CA ALA A 149 2.24 -0.88 -19.74
C ALA A 149 3.00 -1.95 -18.90
N ALA A 150 3.36 -1.69 -17.64
CA ALA A 150 4.32 -2.48 -16.88
C ALA A 150 4.04 -2.46 -15.36
N GLY A 151 2.77 -2.27 -14.95
CA GLY A 151 2.35 -2.49 -13.55
C GLY A 151 3.11 -1.64 -12.52
N TRP A 152 3.30 -0.35 -12.79
CA TRP A 152 4.08 0.55 -11.94
C TRP A 152 3.40 0.91 -10.61
N GLY A 153 2.12 0.66 -10.49
CA GLY A 153 1.30 1.02 -9.35
C GLY A 153 1.55 0.17 -8.12
N GLU A 154 0.81 0.51 -7.08
CA GLU A 154 0.82 -0.19 -5.80
C GLU A 154 0.17 -1.58 -5.90
N ARG A 155 0.67 -2.53 -5.09
CA ARG A 155 -0.04 -3.79 -4.79
C ARG A 155 -0.86 -3.59 -3.54
N PHE A 156 -2.15 -3.89 -3.60
CA PHE A 156 -3.08 -3.67 -2.50
C PHE A 156 -4.03 -4.85 -2.33
N ALA A 157 -4.64 -4.99 -1.16
CA ALA A 157 -5.67 -6.00 -0.92
C ALA A 157 -7.07 -5.44 -1.27
N ARG A 158 -8.00 -6.32 -1.62
CA ARG A 158 -9.40 -5.99 -1.84
C ARG A 158 -10.26 -6.49 -0.67
N LEU A 159 -11.07 -5.61 -0.11
CA LEU A 159 -12.08 -5.94 0.90
C LEU A 159 -13.46 -5.59 0.36
N ASP A 160 -14.48 -6.41 0.66
CA ASP A 160 -15.87 -6.05 0.38
C ASP A 160 -16.43 -5.23 1.56
N VAL A 161 -16.99 -4.06 1.25
CA VAL A 161 -17.66 -3.20 2.24
C VAL A 161 -18.95 -2.70 1.61
N GLY A 162 -20.08 -3.10 2.20
CA GLY A 162 -21.41 -2.76 1.73
C GLY A 162 -21.74 -3.35 0.34
N GLY A 163 -21.21 -4.54 0.01
CA GLY A 163 -21.42 -5.20 -1.28
C GLY A 163 -20.60 -4.59 -2.42
N GLN A 164 -19.57 -3.81 -2.10
CA GLN A 164 -18.74 -3.10 -3.06
C GLN A 164 -17.26 -3.27 -2.71
N PRO A 165 -16.36 -3.42 -3.70
CA PRO A 165 -14.94 -3.56 -3.43
C PRO A 165 -14.34 -2.26 -2.90
N MET A 166 -13.40 -2.39 -1.96
CA MET A 166 -12.60 -1.30 -1.39
C MET A 166 -11.13 -1.68 -1.44
N ARG A 167 -10.27 -0.71 -1.76
CA ARG A 167 -8.82 -0.91 -1.75
C ARG A 167 -8.30 -0.82 -0.32
N VAL A 168 -7.51 -1.81 0.09
CA VAL A 168 -6.83 -1.86 1.37
C VAL A 168 -5.33 -1.76 1.14
N ARG A 169 -4.75 -0.64 1.53
CA ARG A 169 -3.31 -0.41 1.60
C ARG A 169 -2.79 -0.78 2.98
N PHE A 170 -1.59 -1.32 3.07
CA PHE A 170 -0.91 -1.61 4.32
C PHE A 170 0.24 -0.62 4.48
N ASP A 171 0.18 0.20 5.52
CA ASP A 171 1.08 1.33 5.72
C ASP A 171 1.62 1.35 7.16
N PRO A 172 2.61 0.50 7.48
CA PRO A 172 3.17 0.42 8.82
C PRO A 172 3.94 1.68 9.23
N HIS A 173 4.19 2.61 8.29
CA HIS A 173 4.88 3.88 8.55
C HIS A 173 3.90 5.05 8.76
N GLY A 174 2.64 4.90 8.35
CA GLY A 174 1.55 5.80 8.71
C GLY A 174 1.06 5.52 10.14
N ALA A 175 1.01 6.55 10.99
CA ALA A 175 0.63 6.37 12.40
C ALA A 175 -0.81 5.86 12.59
N HIS A 176 -1.73 6.28 11.72
CA HIS A 176 -3.16 6.06 11.87
C HIS A 176 -3.77 5.33 10.67
N THR A 177 -4.78 4.51 10.95
CA THR A 177 -5.64 3.95 9.93
C THR A 177 -6.50 5.07 9.33
N LEU A 178 -6.49 5.16 8.00
CA LEU A 178 -6.99 6.33 7.27
C LEU A 178 -7.81 5.94 6.04
N ALA A 179 -9.02 6.49 5.94
CA ALA A 179 -9.91 6.36 4.79
C ALA A 179 -9.92 7.64 3.93
N THR A 180 -10.03 7.49 2.60
CA THR A 180 -10.45 8.61 1.73
C THR A 180 -11.90 9.01 2.02
N ALA A 181 -12.34 10.19 1.60
CA ALA A 181 -13.69 10.67 1.90
C ALA A 181 -14.78 9.70 1.40
N GLY A 182 -14.64 9.19 0.18
CA GLY A 182 -15.57 8.19 -0.37
C GLY A 182 -15.53 6.86 0.39
N ALA A 183 -14.35 6.40 0.81
CA ALA A 183 -14.22 5.19 1.63
C ALA A 183 -14.87 5.39 3.01
N ALA A 184 -14.65 6.54 3.64
CA ALA A 184 -15.25 6.91 4.92
C ALA A 184 -16.78 6.96 4.85
N ALA A 185 -17.34 7.54 3.79
CA ALA A 185 -18.79 7.58 3.59
C ALA A 185 -19.40 6.18 3.45
N ARG A 186 -18.71 5.29 2.71
CA ARG A 186 -19.14 3.89 2.56
C ARG A 186 -19.04 3.10 3.86
N LEU A 187 -17.96 3.29 4.62
CA LEU A 187 -17.82 2.71 5.95
C LEU A 187 -18.92 3.22 6.85
N ALA A 188 -19.19 4.52 6.86
CA ALA A 188 -20.24 5.08 7.69
C ALA A 188 -21.62 4.51 7.35
N GLN A 189 -21.93 4.35 6.07
CA GLN A 189 -23.19 3.75 5.63
C GLN A 189 -23.33 2.28 6.03
N SER A 190 -22.26 1.48 5.92
CA SER A 190 -22.30 0.04 6.16
C SER A 190 -22.08 -0.38 7.61
N ASN A 191 -21.41 0.47 8.40
CA ASN A 191 -20.98 0.19 9.76
C ASN A 191 -21.54 1.17 10.81
N GLY A 192 -22.37 2.14 10.41
CA GLY A 192 -22.94 3.15 11.32
C GLY A 192 -21.88 4.14 11.80
N GLY A 193 -21.33 4.93 10.87
CA GLY A 193 -20.23 5.85 11.14
C GLY A 193 -20.67 7.21 11.65
N THR A 194 -19.85 7.86 12.46
CA THR A 194 -20.05 9.23 12.92
C THR A 194 -18.73 9.97 12.99
N LEU A 195 -18.68 11.16 12.40
CA LEU A 195 -17.54 12.07 12.52
C LEU A 195 -17.59 12.81 13.86
N SER A 196 -16.41 13.14 14.36
CA SER A 196 -16.21 13.93 15.56
C SER A 196 -14.93 14.75 15.46
N GLY A 197 -14.73 15.69 16.37
CA GLY A 197 -13.51 16.49 16.45
C GLY A 197 -13.30 17.43 15.27
N LYS A 198 -12.22 18.19 15.35
CA LYS A 198 -11.78 19.10 14.28
C LYS A 198 -10.93 18.36 13.26
N ALA A 199 -10.87 18.90 12.04
CA ALA A 199 -9.98 18.38 11.02
C ALA A 199 -8.51 18.67 11.39
N GLU A 200 -7.68 17.65 11.35
CA GLU A 200 -6.25 17.74 11.62
C GLU A 200 -5.43 17.36 10.38
N PRO A 201 -4.27 18.00 10.16
CA PRO A 201 -3.39 17.65 9.05
C PRO A 201 -2.73 16.30 9.29
N VAL A 202 -3.04 15.31 8.45
CA VAL A 202 -2.42 13.98 8.49
C VAL A 202 -1.44 13.83 7.32
N PRO A 203 -0.15 13.54 7.56
CA PRO A 203 0.82 13.26 6.50
C PRO A 203 0.37 12.08 5.62
N ILE A 204 0.45 12.23 4.30
CA ILE A 204 0.09 11.17 3.34
C ILE A 204 1.32 10.57 2.68
N VAL A 205 2.00 11.34 1.82
CA VAL A 205 3.28 11.04 1.15
C VAL A 205 3.81 12.35 0.54
N PHE A 206 5.07 12.42 0.10
CA PHE A 206 5.62 13.59 -0.61
C PHE A 206 5.65 14.88 0.24
N GLY A 207 5.65 14.76 1.58
CA GLY A 207 5.49 15.90 2.49
C GLY A 207 4.10 16.54 2.44
N ILE A 208 3.14 15.96 1.71
CA ILE A 208 1.78 16.46 1.58
C ILE A 208 0.94 15.90 2.74
N SER A 209 0.35 16.79 3.52
CA SER A 209 -0.58 16.46 4.59
C SER A 209 -2.00 16.84 4.19
N ARG A 210 -2.99 16.04 4.57
CA ARG A 210 -4.40 16.25 4.21
C ARG A 210 -5.29 16.30 5.45
N PRO A 211 -6.33 17.16 5.44
CA PRO A 211 -7.25 17.24 6.56
C PRO A 211 -7.98 15.91 6.71
N ALA A 212 -7.99 15.40 7.93
CA ALA A 212 -8.75 14.23 8.32
C ALA A 212 -9.40 14.44 9.69
N ARG A 213 -10.53 13.78 9.91
CA ARG A 213 -11.29 13.81 11.15
C ARG A 213 -11.47 12.40 11.71
N PRO A 214 -11.52 12.24 13.03
CA PRO A 214 -11.96 11.00 13.65
C PRO A 214 -13.30 10.51 13.08
N LEU A 215 -13.38 9.21 12.82
CA LEU A 215 -14.57 8.48 12.42
C LEU A 215 -14.75 7.29 13.37
N ASP A 216 -15.84 7.30 14.11
CA ASP A 216 -16.27 6.19 14.95
C ASP A 216 -17.26 5.31 14.18
N LEU A 217 -17.09 4.00 14.23
CA LEU A 217 -18.00 3.02 13.64
C LEU A 217 -18.79 2.30 14.74
N ALA A 218 -20.13 2.36 14.68
CA ALA A 218 -21.00 1.65 15.62
C ALA A 218 -20.82 0.13 15.56
N LYS A 219 -20.60 -0.41 14.36
CA LYS A 219 -20.17 -1.79 14.12
C LYS A 219 -18.72 -1.77 13.62
N PRO A 220 -17.76 -2.40 14.31
CA PRO A 220 -16.39 -2.44 13.83
C PRO A 220 -16.27 -3.01 12.41
N LEU A 221 -15.33 -2.47 11.64
CA LEU A 221 -14.91 -3.05 10.37
C LEU A 221 -13.98 -4.23 10.66
N GLU A 222 -14.35 -5.40 10.17
CA GLU A 222 -13.52 -6.60 10.27
C GLU A 222 -12.61 -6.73 9.05
N VAL A 223 -11.30 -6.80 9.29
CA VAL A 223 -10.28 -7.11 8.27
C VAL A 223 -9.52 -8.35 8.74
N GLY A 224 -10.12 -9.51 8.47
CA GLY A 224 -9.63 -10.79 8.99
C GLY A 224 -9.62 -10.81 10.52
N PRO A 225 -8.47 -10.95 11.19
CA PRO A 225 -8.38 -10.93 12.66
C PRO A 225 -8.44 -9.52 13.28
N LEU A 226 -8.36 -8.45 12.47
CA LEU A 226 -8.42 -7.08 12.94
C LEU A 226 -9.88 -6.61 13.01
N SER A 227 -10.20 -5.91 14.10
CA SER A 227 -11.48 -5.25 14.32
C SER A 227 -11.22 -3.76 14.52
N ILE A 228 -11.77 -2.91 13.65
CA ILE A 228 -11.46 -1.49 13.56
C ILE A 228 -12.74 -0.70 13.83
N ALA A 229 -12.85 -0.12 15.01
CA ALA A 229 -13.97 0.73 15.40
C ALA A 229 -13.68 2.23 15.23
N HIS A 230 -12.40 2.60 15.22
CA HIS A 230 -11.94 3.98 15.16
C HIS A 230 -10.90 4.12 14.06
N LEU A 231 -11.04 5.16 13.23
CA LEU A 231 -10.10 5.49 12.17
C LEU A 231 -10.20 6.98 11.84
N LEU A 232 -9.31 7.48 10.99
CA LEU A 232 -9.40 8.82 10.44
C LEU A 232 -10.06 8.81 9.06
N ALA A 233 -10.88 9.82 8.78
CA ALA A 233 -11.54 10.05 7.50
C ALA A 233 -11.04 11.36 6.89
N ARG A 234 -10.43 11.28 5.69
CA ARG A 234 -10.07 12.47 4.92
C ARG A 234 -11.34 13.18 4.47
N THR A 235 -11.42 14.50 4.64
CA THR A 235 -12.68 15.25 4.41
C THR A 235 -12.75 15.91 3.03
N ALA A 236 -11.62 16.00 2.33
CA ALA A 236 -11.49 16.69 1.05
C ALA A 236 -10.94 15.83 -0.10
N ASP A 237 -11.06 14.50 -0.03
CA ASP A 237 -10.40 13.60 -0.99
C ASP A 237 -11.24 12.48 -1.57
N PHE A 238 -11.35 12.47 -2.91
CA PHE A 238 -11.93 11.38 -3.70
C PHE A 238 -13.30 10.95 -3.15
N GLY A 239 -14.21 11.90 -3.04
CA GLY A 239 -15.55 11.72 -2.48
C GLY A 239 -15.94 12.88 -1.58
N SER A 240 -16.98 12.68 -0.78
CA SER A 240 -17.51 13.64 0.19
C SER A 240 -17.86 12.96 1.49
N THR A 241 -17.56 13.61 2.61
CA THR A 241 -18.00 13.20 3.95
C THR A 241 -19.32 13.86 4.38
N ALA A 242 -19.92 14.72 3.54
CA ALA A 242 -21.10 15.51 3.91
C ALA A 242 -22.34 14.69 4.30
N GLY A 243 -22.41 13.42 3.88
CA GLY A 243 -23.50 12.50 4.24
C GLY A 243 -23.26 11.70 5.52
N ILE A 244 -22.12 11.87 6.20
CA ILE A 244 -21.80 11.17 7.43
C ILE A 244 -22.36 12.00 8.61
N PRO A 245 -23.07 11.39 9.57
CA PRO A 245 -23.47 12.06 10.80
C PRO A 245 -22.26 12.71 11.50
N ASP A 246 -22.45 13.91 12.03
CA ASP A 246 -21.38 14.70 12.66
C ASP A 246 -21.85 15.20 14.02
N LYS A 247 -21.09 14.86 15.07
CA LYS A 247 -21.40 15.29 16.45
C LYS A 247 -20.96 16.73 16.74
N GLU A 248 -19.97 17.22 16.00
CA GLU A 248 -19.24 18.46 16.29
C GLU A 248 -18.95 19.21 15.00
N ALA A 249 -20.00 19.41 14.18
CA ALA A 249 -19.87 20.04 12.88
C ALA A 249 -19.23 21.43 12.99
N ASP A 250 -18.06 21.59 12.35
CA ASP A 250 -17.36 22.86 12.26
C ASP A 250 -17.86 23.63 11.02
N PRO A 251 -18.52 24.79 11.18
CA PRO A 251 -19.08 25.55 10.07
C PRO A 251 -18.02 26.09 9.10
N ASP A 252 -16.76 26.19 9.53
CA ASP A 252 -15.65 26.69 8.72
C ASP A 252 -14.90 25.56 7.98
N GLU A 253 -15.32 24.30 8.14
CA GLU A 253 -14.67 23.16 7.49
C GLU A 253 -14.94 23.12 5.98
N VAL A 254 -13.87 22.98 5.19
CA VAL A 254 -13.97 22.76 3.75
C VAL A 254 -14.27 21.28 3.46
N VAL A 255 -15.55 20.97 3.29
CA VAL A 255 -16.02 19.68 2.79
C VAL A 255 -16.30 19.77 1.29
N VAL A 256 -15.76 18.82 0.50
CA VAL A 256 -16.05 18.76 -0.93
C VAL A 256 -17.48 18.23 -1.12
N VAL A 257 -18.44 19.11 -1.42
CA VAL A 257 -19.86 18.76 -1.67
C VAL A 257 -20.20 18.61 -3.16
N ALA A 258 -19.24 18.86 -4.05
CA ALA A 258 -19.47 18.85 -5.49
C ALA A 258 -19.88 17.46 -5.99
N LYS A 259 -21.01 17.38 -6.70
CA LYS A 259 -21.56 16.17 -7.35
C LYS A 259 -20.79 15.79 -8.62
N GLY A 260 -19.47 15.68 -8.55
CA GLY A 260 -18.73 14.95 -9.57
C GLY A 260 -19.12 13.48 -9.55
N LYS A 261 -18.99 12.77 -10.67
CA LYS A 261 -19.17 11.30 -10.68
C LYS A 261 -18.15 10.70 -9.71
N HIS A 262 -18.60 10.29 -8.52
CA HIS A 262 -17.78 9.54 -7.58
C HIS A 262 -17.23 8.32 -8.30
N ASP A 263 -15.94 8.05 -8.12
CA ASP A 263 -15.28 6.88 -8.68
C ASP A 263 -14.91 5.95 -7.51
N PRO A 264 -15.76 4.96 -7.18
CA PRO A 264 -15.53 4.04 -6.08
C PRO A 264 -14.22 3.25 -6.23
N SER A 265 -13.66 3.17 -7.44
CA SER A 265 -12.35 2.54 -7.63
C SER A 265 -11.24 3.31 -6.94
N ARG A 266 -11.44 4.58 -6.55
CA ARG A 266 -10.45 5.40 -5.84
C ARG A 266 -10.60 5.35 -4.32
N ASP A 267 -11.65 4.71 -3.82
CA ASP A 267 -11.86 4.51 -2.38
C ASP A 267 -10.76 3.63 -1.81
N ARG A 268 -10.08 4.17 -0.79
CA ARG A 268 -8.95 3.51 -0.14
C ARG A 268 -9.09 3.61 1.37
N LEU A 269 -8.93 2.46 2.01
CA LEU A 269 -8.58 2.30 3.42
C LEU A 269 -7.07 2.00 3.50
N SER A 270 -6.34 2.77 4.28
CA SER A 270 -4.93 2.50 4.59
C SER A 270 -4.85 2.05 6.05
N LEU A 271 -4.38 0.83 6.29
CA LEU A 271 -4.16 0.31 7.63
C LEU A 271 -2.83 0.84 8.15
N GLY A 272 -2.88 1.61 9.23
CA GLY A 272 -1.73 2.24 9.85
C GLY A 272 -1.04 1.36 10.91
N ALA A 273 0.01 1.90 11.52
CA ALA A 273 0.71 1.28 12.64
C ALA A 273 -0.19 1.03 13.85
N ASP A 274 -1.20 1.88 14.06
CA ASP A 274 -2.22 1.74 15.11
C ASP A 274 -2.93 0.38 15.11
N VAL A 275 -3.18 -0.19 13.92
CA VAL A 275 -3.80 -1.53 13.78
C VAL A 275 -2.78 -2.59 13.40
N LEU A 276 -1.78 -2.26 12.58
CA LEU A 276 -0.78 -3.21 12.10
C LEU A 276 0.22 -3.62 13.18
N GLY A 277 0.39 -2.86 14.26
CA GLY A 277 1.19 -3.25 15.43
C GLY A 277 0.64 -4.49 16.18
N ARG A 278 -0.57 -4.94 15.83
CA ARG A 278 -1.17 -6.20 16.31
C ARG A 278 -0.84 -7.41 15.43
N CYS A 279 -0.09 -7.20 14.35
CA CYS A 279 0.25 -8.21 13.38
C CYS A 279 1.72 -8.56 13.46
N SER A 280 2.05 -9.84 13.28
CA SER A 280 3.43 -10.32 13.21
C SER A 280 3.95 -10.35 11.78
N ALA A 281 3.07 -10.57 10.80
CA ALA A 281 3.46 -10.72 9.41
C ALA A 281 2.44 -10.16 8.42
N LEU A 282 2.97 -9.62 7.33
CA LEU A 282 2.26 -9.24 6.12
C LEU A 282 2.98 -9.85 4.91
N VAL A 283 2.29 -10.65 4.10
CA VAL A 283 2.89 -11.40 2.99
C VAL A 283 2.17 -11.09 1.70
N PHE A 284 2.89 -10.60 0.69
CA PHE A 284 2.42 -10.45 -0.67
C PHE A 284 2.85 -11.67 -1.47
N ASP A 285 1.90 -12.55 -1.78
CA ASP A 285 2.11 -13.74 -2.60
C ASP A 285 1.59 -13.45 -4.02
N LYS A 286 2.52 -13.06 -4.91
CA LYS A 286 2.18 -12.59 -6.26
C LYS A 286 1.62 -13.70 -7.14
N PRO A 287 2.20 -14.92 -7.17
CA PRO A 287 1.62 -16.02 -7.93
C PRO A 287 0.22 -16.42 -7.46
N ALA A 288 -0.02 -16.45 -6.15
CA ALA A 288 -1.34 -16.81 -5.62
C ALA A 288 -2.36 -15.65 -5.70
N GLY A 289 -1.92 -14.43 -6.00
CA GLY A 289 -2.79 -13.26 -6.08
C GLY A 289 -3.43 -12.92 -4.73
N VAL A 290 -2.71 -13.11 -3.63
CA VAL A 290 -3.21 -12.84 -2.27
C VAL A 290 -2.23 -12.05 -1.42
N VAL A 291 -2.79 -11.22 -0.55
CA VAL A 291 -2.08 -10.63 0.59
C VAL A 291 -2.50 -11.39 1.84
N ARG A 292 -1.55 -11.98 2.56
CA ARG A 292 -1.80 -12.65 3.84
C ARG A 292 -1.40 -11.74 4.99
N LEU A 293 -2.28 -11.64 5.98
CA LEU A 293 -2.06 -10.84 7.17
C LEU A 293 -2.24 -11.74 8.40
N THR A 294 -1.23 -11.79 9.26
CA THR A 294 -1.21 -12.61 10.47
C THR A 294 -1.23 -11.72 11.71
N CYS A 295 -2.32 -11.77 12.49
CA CYS A 295 -2.49 -10.91 13.67
C CYS A 295 -3.17 -11.61 14.85
N GLY A 296 -3.01 -11.03 16.05
CA GLY A 296 -3.50 -11.49 17.34
C GLY A 296 -3.54 -10.34 18.35
#